data_AF-A0A1H0LLE7-F1
#
_entry.id   AF-A0A1H0LLE7-F1
#
_cell.length_a   1.000
_cell.length_b   1.000
_cell.length_c   1.000
_cell.angle_alpha   90.00
_cell.angle_beta   90.00
_cell.angle_gamma   90.00
#
_symmetry.space_group_name_H-M   'P 1'
#
loop_
_entity.id
_entity.type
_entity.pdbx_description
1 polymer ?
#
loop_
_entity_poly.entity_id
_entity_poly.type
_entity_poly.pdbx_seq_one_letter_code
_entity_poly.pdbx_strand_id
1 'polypeptide(L)'
;MTVCFVRGESGADTALRLDPQRPDFNMTTDFQHLATRQSALSVTQLAEQQAKLSGPVGLFAKLCRQLRSQGRQAPLLEEVTRLEGRKRQWLAERAVQFALGLHGRRSEAENPFKGLVREDLCCIVFDEPSPHTLVERYAASEALRAQDSEYFVKLIATTRNTVERRIVFHGLLEHFDRLLPIEKSIYPLNYRAVQQAYLDHEEALYGALIKQQPLGTLLERHTPEWLLDNLSSFELSIDQACG
;
A
#
# COMPACT_ATOMS: atom_id res chain seq x y z
N MET A 1 -7.50 27.70 -61.24
CA MET A 1 -6.42 26.71 -61.18
C MET A 1 -5.13 27.42 -60.80
N THR A 2 -4.69 27.30 -59.56
CA THR A 2 -3.28 27.37 -59.13
C THR A 2 -3.20 26.63 -57.80
N VAL A 3 -2.39 25.57 -57.77
CA VAL A 3 -2.08 24.75 -56.60
C VAL A 3 -0.76 25.26 -56.04
N CYS A 4 -0.70 25.58 -54.75
CA CYS A 4 0.56 25.72 -54.02
C CYS A 4 0.43 25.05 -52.64
N PHE A 5 1.42 24.20 -52.35
CA PHE A 5 1.52 23.25 -51.26
C PHE A 5 1.60 23.93 -49.88
N VAL A 6 0.79 23.46 -48.92
CA VAL A 6 1.07 23.66 -47.49
C VAL A 6 1.85 22.45 -46.99
N ARG A 7 3.04 22.77 -46.48
CA ARG A 7 4.04 21.87 -45.92
C ARG A 7 3.48 21.20 -44.66
N GLY A 8 3.56 19.88 -44.60
CA GLY A 8 3.05 19.09 -43.49
C GLY A 8 3.76 19.40 -42.17
N GLU A 9 2.97 19.61 -41.13
CA GLU A 9 3.43 19.48 -39.75
C GLU A 9 3.36 17.99 -39.38
N SER A 10 4.54 17.48 -39.05
CA SER A 10 4.81 16.11 -38.62
C SER A 10 4.04 15.81 -37.35
N GLY A 11 3.04 14.94 -37.47
CA GLY A 11 2.41 14.32 -36.32
C GLY A 11 3.38 13.42 -35.57
N ALA A 12 3.41 13.56 -34.26
CA ALA A 12 3.49 12.45 -33.30
C ALA A 12 3.18 12.99 -31.90
N ASP A 13 2.03 13.67 -31.77
CA ASP A 13 1.39 13.86 -30.46
C ASP A 13 0.78 12.50 -30.08
N THR A 14 1.65 11.59 -29.63
CA THR A 14 1.25 10.27 -29.15
C THR A 14 0.77 10.45 -27.72
N ALA A 15 -0.37 11.12 -27.58
CA ALA A 15 -1.24 10.95 -26.44
C ALA A 15 -1.44 9.43 -26.27
N LEU A 16 -0.90 8.90 -25.17
CA LEU A 16 -1.05 7.53 -24.70
C LEU A 16 -2.53 7.23 -24.54
N ARG A 17 -3.20 6.91 -25.66
CA ARG A 17 -4.46 6.19 -25.67
C ARG A 17 -4.12 4.78 -25.20
N LEU A 18 -4.30 4.56 -23.91
CA LEU A 18 -4.24 3.24 -23.32
C LEU A 18 -5.31 2.37 -24.00
N ASP A 19 -4.82 1.35 -24.69
CA ASP A 19 -5.60 0.36 -25.41
C ASP A 19 -6.51 -0.41 -24.43
N PRO A 20 -7.84 -0.40 -24.61
CA PRO A 20 -8.79 -1.12 -23.76
C PRO A 20 -8.68 -2.66 -23.82
N GLN A 21 -7.75 -3.20 -24.61
CA GLN A 21 -7.61 -4.64 -24.88
C GLN A 21 -6.31 -5.27 -24.35
N ARG A 22 -5.52 -4.61 -23.48
CA ARG A 22 -4.34 -5.28 -22.91
C ARG A 22 -4.79 -6.48 -22.04
N PRO A 23 -4.44 -7.73 -22.42
CA PRO A 23 -4.70 -8.89 -21.59
C PRO A 23 -3.65 -8.92 -20.48
N ASP A 24 -4.14 -9.19 -19.27
CA ASP A 24 -3.38 -9.54 -18.06
C ASP A 24 -2.48 -8.44 -17.48
N PHE A 25 -2.98 -7.77 -16.43
CA PHE A 25 -2.12 -7.13 -15.43
C PHE A 25 -1.13 -8.18 -14.95
N ASN A 26 0.14 -8.06 -15.32
CA ASN A 26 1.17 -8.86 -14.69
C ASN A 26 1.56 -8.17 -13.39
N MET A 27 0.79 -8.46 -12.34
CA MET A 27 0.79 -7.76 -11.04
C MET A 27 2.18 -7.59 -10.44
N THR A 28 3.01 -8.64 -10.54
CA THR A 28 4.40 -8.60 -10.08
C THR A 28 5.24 -7.61 -10.90
N THR A 29 4.99 -7.51 -12.19
CA THR A 29 5.71 -6.62 -13.11
C THR A 29 5.28 -5.16 -12.93
N ASP A 30 3.99 -4.88 -12.73
CA ASP A 30 3.50 -3.52 -12.54
C ASP A 30 4.00 -2.89 -11.24
N PHE A 31 3.99 -3.66 -10.15
CA PHE A 31 4.55 -3.23 -8.86
C PHE A 31 6.05 -2.97 -8.96
N GLN A 32 6.81 -3.84 -9.63
CA GLN A 32 8.24 -3.66 -9.86
C GLN A 32 8.54 -2.42 -10.70
N HIS A 33 7.74 -2.17 -11.74
CA HIS A 33 7.86 -0.96 -12.55
C HIS A 33 7.56 0.30 -11.75
N LEU A 34 6.50 0.29 -10.92
CA LEU A 34 6.19 1.40 -10.03
C LEU A 34 7.33 1.65 -9.03
N ALA A 35 7.83 0.60 -8.38
CA ALA A 35 8.96 0.69 -7.46
C ALA A 35 10.19 1.28 -8.16
N THR A 36 10.51 0.80 -9.37
CA THR A 36 11.64 1.31 -10.17
C THR A 36 11.48 2.80 -10.50
N ARG A 37 10.29 3.22 -10.93
CA ARG A 37 10.00 4.65 -11.19
C ARG A 37 10.18 5.50 -9.94
N GLN A 38 9.67 5.03 -8.80
CA GLN A 38 9.79 5.75 -7.53
C GLN A 38 11.24 5.79 -7.03
N SER A 39 12.05 4.75 -7.24
CA SER A 39 13.47 4.74 -6.89
C SER A 39 14.32 5.74 -7.68
N ALA A 40 13.84 6.23 -8.82
CA ALA A 40 14.49 7.30 -9.58
C ALA A 40 14.20 8.71 -9.00
N LEU A 41 13.29 8.82 -8.03
CA LEU A 41 12.93 10.07 -7.37
C LEU A 41 13.70 10.25 -6.07
N SER A 42 13.94 11.50 -5.68
CA SER A 42 14.48 11.82 -4.35
C SER A 42 13.44 11.57 -3.25
N VAL A 43 13.91 11.32 -2.02
CA VAL A 43 13.05 11.15 -0.84
C VAL A 43 12.12 12.35 -0.65
N THR A 44 12.60 13.58 -0.89
CA THR A 44 11.79 14.80 -0.81
C THR A 44 10.66 14.80 -1.83
N GLN A 45 10.94 14.44 -3.09
CA GLN A 45 9.91 14.35 -4.13
C GLN A 45 8.86 13.29 -3.78
N LEU A 46 9.29 12.14 -3.27
CA LEU A 46 8.39 11.07 -2.81
C LEU A 46 7.52 11.54 -1.64
N ALA A 47 8.10 12.22 -0.65
CA ALA A 47 7.37 12.78 0.48
C ALA A 47 6.36 13.85 0.05
N GLU A 48 6.70 14.70 -0.92
CA GLU A 48 5.79 15.68 -1.50
C GLU A 48 4.63 15.01 -2.25
N GLN A 49 4.92 13.99 -3.06
CA GLN A 49 3.88 13.20 -3.75
C GLN A 49 2.93 12.55 -2.74
N GLN A 50 3.49 11.94 -1.69
CA GLN A 50 2.71 11.32 -0.64
C GLN A 50 1.84 12.36 0.10
N ALA A 51 2.42 13.49 0.50
CA ALA A 51 1.72 14.56 1.19
C ALA A 51 0.59 15.17 0.34
N LYS A 52 0.79 15.30 -0.98
CA LYS A 52 -0.24 15.75 -1.91
C LYS A 52 -1.43 14.79 -1.95
N LEU A 53 -1.20 13.49 -1.83
CA LEU A 53 -2.25 12.47 -1.87
C LEU A 53 -2.94 12.29 -0.50
N SER A 54 -2.17 11.89 0.51
CA SER A 54 -2.66 11.42 1.81
C SER A 54 -2.34 12.34 3.00
N GLY A 55 -1.64 13.45 2.79
CA GLY A 55 -1.35 14.41 3.85
C GLY A 55 -2.61 15.12 4.40
N PRO A 56 -2.49 15.88 5.51
CA PRO A 56 -3.63 16.55 6.18
C PRO A 56 -4.45 17.50 5.28
N VAL A 57 -3.80 18.07 4.27
CA VAL A 57 -4.41 18.93 3.24
C VAL A 57 -4.41 18.30 1.85
N GLY A 58 -4.07 17.01 1.75
CA GLY A 58 -4.00 16.24 0.52
C GLY A 58 -5.36 15.90 -0.08
N LEU A 59 -5.34 15.22 -1.23
CA LEU A 59 -6.53 14.85 -1.99
C LEU A 59 -7.51 13.99 -1.20
N PHE A 60 -7.03 12.99 -0.44
CA PHE A 60 -7.91 12.15 0.39
C PHE A 60 -8.59 12.94 1.50
N ALA A 61 -7.86 13.84 2.18
CA ALA A 61 -8.45 14.71 3.19
C ALA A 61 -9.50 15.66 2.60
N LYS A 62 -9.26 16.21 1.39
CA LYS A 62 -10.24 17.02 0.65
C LYS A 62 -11.48 16.20 0.27
N LEU A 63 -11.30 14.99 -0.26
CA LEU A 63 -12.38 14.07 -0.59
C LEU A 63 -13.23 13.78 0.64
N CYS A 64 -12.62 13.36 1.76
CA CYS A 64 -13.33 13.06 3.00
C CYS A 64 -14.15 14.26 3.51
N ARG A 65 -13.61 15.48 3.42
CA ARG A 65 -14.34 16.71 3.80
C ARG A 65 -15.56 16.93 2.90
N GLN A 66 -15.42 16.78 1.59
CA GLN A 66 -16.54 16.93 0.65
C GLN A 66 -17.58 15.82 0.81
N LEU A 67 -17.17 14.57 1.03
CA LEU A 67 -18.11 13.47 1.28
C LEU A 67 -18.92 13.74 2.55
N ARG A 68 -18.29 14.19 3.64
CA ARG A 68 -19.00 14.53 4.89
C ARG A 68 -19.99 15.68 4.71
N SER A 69 -19.63 16.72 3.97
CA SER A 69 -20.49 17.91 3.81
C SER A 69 -21.56 17.76 2.72
N GLN A 70 -21.21 17.14 1.59
CA GLN A 70 -22.02 17.13 0.35
C GLN A 70 -22.46 15.72 -0.07
N GLY A 71 -21.94 14.66 0.56
CA GLY A 71 -22.28 13.28 0.21
C GLY A 71 -21.97 12.97 -1.26
N ARG A 72 -22.94 12.39 -1.99
CA ARG A 72 -22.77 11.99 -3.40
C ARG A 72 -22.53 13.18 -4.34
N GLN A 73 -22.89 14.40 -3.92
CA GLN A 73 -22.70 15.63 -4.70
C GLN A 73 -21.29 16.22 -4.58
N ALA A 74 -20.38 15.57 -3.84
CA ALA A 74 -18.99 16.00 -3.74
C ALA A 74 -18.34 16.17 -5.13
N PRO A 75 -17.78 17.35 -5.46
CA PRO A 75 -17.13 17.62 -6.75
C PRO A 75 -16.03 16.61 -7.10
N LEU A 76 -15.29 16.10 -6.12
CA LEU A 76 -14.25 15.09 -6.34
C LEU A 76 -14.80 13.71 -6.76
N LEU A 77 -16.12 13.53 -6.87
CA LEU A 77 -16.75 12.36 -7.45
C LEU A 77 -17.15 12.54 -8.92
N GLU A 78 -16.90 13.72 -9.53
CA GLU A 78 -17.28 14.00 -10.92
C GLU A 78 -16.55 13.08 -11.91
N GLU A 79 -15.31 12.66 -11.61
CA GLU A 79 -14.57 11.68 -12.43
C GLU A 79 -15.37 10.39 -12.65
N VAL A 80 -16.15 9.97 -11.66
CA VAL A 80 -16.95 8.72 -11.73
C VAL A 80 -18.04 8.81 -12.78
N THR A 81 -18.65 9.98 -12.98
CA THR A 81 -19.73 10.15 -13.98
C THR A 81 -19.21 10.18 -15.41
N ARG A 82 -17.92 10.47 -15.57
CA ARG A 82 -17.23 10.53 -16.87
C ARG A 82 -16.60 9.19 -17.27
N LEU A 83 -16.62 8.19 -16.40
CA LEU A 83 -16.08 6.87 -16.72
C LEU A 83 -16.89 6.19 -17.83
N GLU A 84 -16.19 5.62 -18.80
CA GLU A 84 -16.78 4.79 -19.84
C GLU A 84 -16.69 3.31 -19.47
N GLY A 85 -17.70 2.53 -19.91
CA GLY A 85 -17.74 1.08 -19.72
C GLY A 85 -18.37 0.64 -18.40
N ARG A 86 -19.30 -0.34 -18.50
CA ARG A 86 -20.10 -0.82 -17.37
C ARG A 86 -19.26 -1.36 -16.21
N LYS A 87 -18.18 -2.09 -16.51
CA LYS A 87 -17.30 -2.67 -15.48
C LYS A 87 -16.57 -1.58 -14.66
N ARG A 88 -16.03 -0.56 -15.32
CA ARG A 88 -15.32 0.56 -14.65
C ARG A 88 -16.28 1.41 -13.83
N GLN A 89 -17.43 1.76 -14.40
CA GLN A 89 -18.49 2.48 -13.69
C GLN A 89 -18.96 1.70 -12.44
N TRP A 90 -19.15 0.38 -12.56
CA TRP A 90 -19.57 -0.45 -11.44
C TRP A 90 -18.55 -0.46 -10.30
N LEU A 91 -17.26 -0.65 -10.61
CA LEU A 91 -16.19 -0.66 -9.59
C LEU A 91 -16.08 0.70 -8.89
N ALA A 92 -16.06 1.79 -9.66
CA ALA A 92 -16.01 3.13 -9.11
C ALA A 92 -17.24 3.46 -8.26
N GLU A 93 -18.45 3.04 -8.67
CA GLU A 93 -19.65 3.22 -7.86
C GLU A 93 -19.59 2.42 -6.55
N ARG A 94 -19.03 1.21 -6.55
CA ARG A 94 -18.79 0.46 -5.30
C ARG A 94 -17.85 1.20 -4.36
N ALA A 95 -16.77 1.78 -4.88
CA ALA A 95 -15.86 2.61 -4.08
C ALA A 95 -16.56 3.86 -3.52
N VAL A 96 -17.45 4.49 -4.29
CA VAL A 96 -18.29 5.60 -3.82
C VAL A 96 -19.21 5.16 -2.69
N GLN A 97 -19.93 4.04 -2.83
CA GLN A 97 -20.83 3.55 -1.78
C GLN A 97 -20.07 3.23 -0.49
N PHE A 98 -18.90 2.59 -0.60
CA PHE A 98 -17.99 2.36 0.53
C PHE A 98 -17.59 3.67 1.23
N ALA A 99 -17.08 4.65 0.47
CA ALA A 99 -16.60 5.92 1.03
C ALA A 99 -17.73 6.76 1.66
N LEU A 100 -18.94 6.71 1.09
CA LEU A 100 -20.12 7.35 1.68
C LEU A 100 -20.56 6.65 2.99
N GLY A 101 -20.50 5.31 3.02
CA GLY A 101 -20.79 4.51 4.22
C GLY A 101 -19.84 4.83 5.36
N LEU A 102 -18.53 4.87 5.08
CA LEU A 102 -17.47 5.21 6.04
C LEU A 102 -17.66 6.59 6.70
N HIS A 103 -18.40 7.48 6.05
CA HIS A 103 -18.67 8.83 6.54
C HIS A 103 -20.14 9.05 6.96
N GLY A 104 -20.91 7.98 7.16
CA GLY A 104 -22.28 8.04 7.66
C GLY A 104 -23.27 8.74 6.72
N ARG A 105 -22.93 8.85 5.42
CA ARG A 105 -23.79 9.46 4.40
C ARG A 105 -24.71 8.46 3.72
N ARG A 106 -24.41 7.17 3.88
CA ARG A 106 -25.19 6.01 3.42
C ARG A 106 -24.98 4.85 4.39
N SER A 107 -25.74 3.78 4.20
CA SER A 107 -25.46 2.50 4.86
C SER A 107 -24.04 2.05 4.58
N GLU A 108 -23.43 1.38 5.55
CA GLU A 108 -22.13 0.75 5.40
C GLU A 108 -22.14 -0.20 4.19
N ALA A 109 -21.05 -0.18 3.43
CA ALA A 109 -20.83 -1.04 2.29
C ALA A 109 -19.44 -1.65 2.40
N GLU A 110 -19.24 -2.83 1.83
CA GLU A 110 -17.92 -3.46 1.80
C GLU A 110 -16.95 -2.67 0.89
N ASN A 111 -15.68 -2.65 1.28
CA ASN A 111 -14.62 -2.10 0.45
C ASN A 111 -14.39 -3.02 -0.76
N PRO A 112 -14.56 -2.53 -2.02
CA PRO A 112 -14.41 -3.36 -3.21
C PRO A 112 -12.98 -3.88 -3.46
N PHE A 113 -11.98 -3.32 -2.75
CA PHE A 113 -10.57 -3.72 -2.83
C PHE A 113 -10.15 -4.60 -1.65
N LYS A 114 -11.09 -4.99 -0.77
CA LYS A 114 -10.80 -5.91 0.34
C LYS A 114 -10.31 -7.24 -0.21
N GLY A 115 -9.21 -7.75 0.34
CA GLY A 115 -8.63 -9.04 -0.02
C GLY A 115 -7.67 -9.01 -1.21
N LEU A 116 -7.48 -7.86 -1.86
CA LEU A 116 -6.36 -7.70 -2.81
C LEU A 116 -5.02 -7.76 -2.09
N VAL A 117 -3.98 -8.23 -2.77
CA VAL A 117 -2.62 -8.24 -2.21
C VAL A 117 -2.09 -6.80 -2.11
N ARG A 118 -1.08 -6.59 -1.24
CA ARG A 118 -0.51 -5.26 -1.00
C ARG A 118 -0.05 -4.61 -2.29
N GLU A 119 0.63 -5.37 -3.14
CA GLU A 119 1.22 -4.91 -4.39
C GLU A 119 0.18 -4.28 -5.31
N ASP A 120 -1.00 -4.91 -5.43
CA ASP A 120 -2.12 -4.40 -6.22
C ASP A 120 -2.68 -3.11 -5.62
N LEU A 121 -2.88 -3.09 -4.30
CA LEU A 121 -3.35 -1.90 -3.60
C LEU A 121 -2.38 -0.74 -3.79
N CYS A 122 -1.08 -0.99 -3.69
CA CYS A 122 -0.04 0.00 -3.92
C CYS A 122 -0.05 0.53 -5.36
N CYS A 123 -0.25 -0.32 -6.36
CA CYS A 123 -0.43 0.10 -7.75
C CYS A 123 -1.67 0.98 -7.93
N ILE A 124 -2.79 0.62 -7.30
CA ILE A 124 -4.01 1.44 -7.36
C ILE A 124 -3.78 2.80 -6.70
N VAL A 125 -3.17 2.83 -5.50
CA VAL A 125 -3.04 4.04 -4.69
C VAL A 125 -1.97 4.99 -5.24
N PHE A 126 -0.79 4.48 -5.57
CA PHE A 126 0.42 5.28 -5.80
C PHE A 126 0.86 5.37 -7.26
N ASP A 127 0.30 4.57 -8.16
CA ASP A 127 0.63 4.71 -9.58
C ASP A 127 -0.18 5.84 -10.22
N GLU A 128 0.47 6.93 -10.59
CA GLU A 128 -0.21 8.09 -11.18
C GLU A 128 -0.84 7.79 -12.56
N PRO A 129 -0.20 7.01 -13.45
CA PRO A 129 -0.83 6.42 -14.65
C PRO A 129 -2.04 5.49 -14.42
N SER A 130 -2.39 5.16 -13.17
CA SER A 130 -3.49 4.24 -12.86
C SER A 130 -4.84 4.74 -13.42
N PRO A 131 -5.67 3.87 -14.03
CA PRO A 131 -6.99 4.23 -14.55
C PRO A 131 -8.06 4.38 -13.44
N HIS A 132 -7.65 4.36 -12.17
CA HIS A 132 -8.53 4.43 -11.03
C HIS A 132 -8.81 5.88 -10.65
N THR A 133 -10.08 6.19 -10.41
CA THR A 133 -10.54 7.50 -9.93
C THR A 133 -10.02 7.79 -8.53
N LEU A 134 -10.05 9.06 -8.10
CA LEU A 134 -9.61 9.42 -6.75
C LEU A 134 -10.33 8.65 -5.63
N VAL A 135 -11.62 8.36 -5.79
CA VAL A 135 -12.41 7.61 -4.78
C VAL A 135 -12.03 6.13 -4.76
N GLU A 136 -11.64 5.55 -5.89
CA GLU A 136 -11.10 4.19 -5.94
C GLU A 136 -9.72 4.12 -5.27
N ARG A 137 -8.84 5.10 -5.55
CA ARG A 137 -7.55 5.24 -4.84
C ARG A 137 -7.74 5.38 -3.34
N TYR A 138 -8.75 6.15 -2.91
CA TYR A 138 -9.10 6.30 -1.51
C TYR A 138 -9.55 4.98 -0.89
N ALA A 139 -10.48 4.26 -1.54
CA ALA A 139 -10.96 2.97 -1.06
C ALA A 139 -9.82 1.92 -0.99
N ALA A 140 -8.93 1.87 -1.99
CA ALA A 140 -7.76 1.01 -1.96
C ALA A 140 -6.80 1.40 -0.81
N SER A 141 -6.63 2.69 -0.52
CA SER A 141 -5.81 3.14 0.61
C SER A 141 -6.39 2.73 1.97
N GLU A 142 -7.72 2.68 2.13
CA GLU A 142 -8.35 2.15 3.34
C GLU A 142 -8.19 0.62 3.45
N ALA A 143 -8.17 -0.11 2.33
CA ALA A 143 -7.87 -1.54 2.34
C ALA A 143 -6.41 -1.80 2.76
N LEU A 144 -5.47 -1.00 2.25
CA LEU A 144 -4.06 -1.05 2.63
C LEU A 144 -3.88 -0.75 4.13
N ARG A 145 -4.55 0.31 4.62
CA ARG A 145 -4.55 0.69 6.03
C ARG A 145 -5.14 -0.41 6.93
N ALA A 146 -6.18 -1.09 6.47
CA ALA A 146 -6.78 -2.19 7.21
C ALA A 146 -5.85 -3.40 7.32
N GLN A 147 -5.15 -3.76 6.23
CA GLN A 147 -4.13 -4.82 6.24
C GLN A 147 -2.99 -4.50 7.21
N ASP A 148 -2.46 -3.27 7.14
CA ASP A 148 -1.39 -2.83 8.03
C ASP A 148 -1.85 -2.81 9.48
N SER A 149 -3.07 -2.34 9.74
CA SER A 149 -3.65 -2.33 11.10
C SER A 149 -3.79 -3.74 11.66
N GLU A 150 -4.28 -4.70 10.87
CA GLU A 150 -4.40 -6.10 11.31
C GLU A 150 -3.02 -6.70 11.64
N TYR A 151 -2.04 -6.49 10.77
CA TYR A 151 -0.67 -6.93 10.98
C TYR A 151 -0.08 -6.34 12.26
N PHE A 152 -0.15 -5.01 12.43
CA PHE A 152 0.43 -4.33 13.58
C PHE A 152 -0.29 -4.61 14.89
N VAL A 153 -1.61 -4.82 14.89
CA VAL A 153 -2.33 -5.23 16.10
C VAL A 153 -1.80 -6.58 16.61
N LYS A 154 -1.61 -7.56 15.71
CA LYS A 154 -1.04 -8.86 16.09
C LYS A 154 0.42 -8.73 16.50
N LEU A 155 1.22 -7.97 15.75
CA LEU A 155 2.64 -7.76 16.05
C LEU A 155 2.84 -7.08 17.41
N ILE A 156 2.09 -6.02 17.73
CA ILE A 156 2.20 -5.33 19.02
C ILE A 156 1.74 -6.23 20.17
N ALA A 157 0.75 -7.10 19.94
CA ALA A 157 0.28 -8.02 20.96
C ALA A 157 1.36 -9.01 21.41
N THR A 158 2.37 -9.33 20.57
CA THR A 158 3.52 -10.17 20.96
C THR A 158 4.43 -9.50 21.99
N THR A 159 4.17 -8.24 22.35
CA THR A 159 4.99 -7.48 23.31
C THR A 159 4.31 -7.27 24.66
N ARG A 160 3.06 -7.75 24.81
CA ARG A 160 2.26 -7.56 26.03
C ARG A 160 2.67 -8.56 27.09
N ASN A 161 2.88 -8.08 28.31
CA ASN A 161 3.21 -8.90 29.48
C ASN A 161 4.46 -9.80 29.28
N THR A 162 5.38 -9.39 28.41
CA THR A 162 6.63 -10.11 28.13
C THR A 162 7.78 -9.12 27.91
N VAL A 163 9.01 -9.59 28.14
CA VAL A 163 10.24 -8.87 27.80
C VAL A 163 10.70 -9.17 26.37
N GLU A 164 10.12 -10.15 25.70
CA GLU A 164 10.47 -10.55 24.32
C GLU A 164 10.22 -9.40 23.32
N ARG A 165 11.28 -8.93 22.63
CA ARG A 165 11.19 -7.89 21.59
C ARG A 165 11.71 -8.29 20.22
N ARG A 166 12.39 -9.43 20.07
CA ARG A 166 12.94 -9.91 18.79
C ARG A 166 11.81 -10.08 17.77
N ILE A 167 10.65 -10.63 18.18
CA ILE A 167 9.47 -10.76 17.30
C ILE A 167 9.04 -9.41 16.72
N VAL A 168 8.87 -8.37 17.57
CA VAL A 168 8.41 -7.06 17.10
C VAL A 168 9.43 -6.41 16.17
N PHE A 169 10.72 -6.48 16.46
CA PHE A 169 11.74 -5.89 15.59
C PHE A 169 11.89 -6.61 14.26
N HIS A 170 11.85 -7.96 14.26
CA HIS A 170 11.77 -8.74 13.02
C HIS A 170 10.55 -8.32 12.19
N GLY A 171 9.38 -8.16 12.83
CA GLY A 171 8.16 -7.75 12.13
C GLY A 171 8.19 -6.32 11.59
N LEU A 172 8.80 -5.39 12.32
CA LEU A 172 8.98 -4.00 11.86
C LEU A 172 9.91 -3.93 10.64
N LEU A 173 11.03 -4.65 10.68
CA LEU A 173 11.98 -4.73 9.57
C LEU A 173 11.36 -5.39 8.33
N GLU A 174 10.70 -6.52 8.52
CA GLU A 174 10.04 -7.27 7.45
C GLU A 174 8.95 -6.42 6.76
N HIS A 175 8.12 -5.72 7.54
CA HIS A 175 7.12 -4.81 6.98
C HIS A 175 7.79 -3.65 6.23
N PHE A 176 8.76 -2.97 6.86
CA PHE A 176 9.45 -1.83 6.26
C PHE A 176 10.12 -2.21 4.94
N ASP A 177 10.76 -3.38 4.85
CA ASP A 177 11.47 -3.81 3.64
C ASP A 177 10.52 -4.01 2.44
N ARG A 178 9.27 -4.41 2.69
CA ARG A 178 8.23 -4.56 1.65
C ARG A 178 7.62 -3.25 1.14
N LEU A 179 7.78 -2.15 1.87
CA LEU A 179 7.20 -0.86 1.49
C LEU A 179 7.78 -0.33 0.18
N LEU A 180 6.93 0.30 -0.65
CA LEU A 180 7.37 1.10 -1.78
C LEU A 180 8.25 2.28 -1.34
N PRO A 181 9.10 2.83 -2.23
CA PRO A 181 9.88 4.02 -1.90
C PRO A 181 9.03 5.20 -1.41
N ILE A 182 7.83 5.44 -1.99
CA ILE A 182 6.92 6.50 -1.53
C ILE A 182 6.34 6.26 -0.13
N GLU A 183 6.20 5.00 0.27
CA GLU A 183 5.75 4.65 1.62
C GLU A 183 6.89 4.83 2.62
N LYS A 184 8.11 4.47 2.23
CA LYS A 184 9.33 4.66 3.04
C LYS A 184 9.67 6.15 3.27
N SER A 185 9.23 7.05 2.39
CA SER A 185 9.66 8.47 2.43
C SER A 185 9.19 9.27 3.65
N ILE A 186 8.23 8.76 4.43
CA ILE A 186 7.80 9.40 5.69
C ILE A 186 8.48 8.87 6.94
N TYR A 187 9.29 7.82 6.80
CA TYR A 187 10.08 7.31 7.90
C TYR A 187 11.37 8.14 8.04
N PRO A 188 11.94 8.23 9.26
CA PRO A 188 13.29 8.77 9.44
C PRO A 188 14.30 8.07 8.52
N LEU A 189 15.28 8.81 7.98
CA LEU A 189 16.26 8.26 7.03
C LEU A 189 17.00 7.02 7.54
N ASN A 190 17.23 6.94 8.85
CA ASN A 190 17.92 5.84 9.51
C ASN A 190 16.96 4.82 10.15
N TYR A 191 15.65 4.87 9.87
CA TYR A 191 14.64 4.04 10.53
C TYR A 191 15.01 2.55 10.51
N ARG A 192 15.31 1.99 9.33
CA ARG A 192 15.69 0.57 9.19
C ARG A 192 16.93 0.23 10.03
N ALA A 193 17.97 1.07 9.97
CA ALA A 193 19.20 0.85 10.72
C ALA A 193 18.98 0.90 12.24
N VAL A 194 18.11 1.80 12.70
CA VAL A 194 17.71 1.89 14.11
C VAL A 194 16.95 0.64 14.55
N GLN A 195 15.99 0.15 13.75
CA GLN A 195 15.27 -1.09 14.08
C GLN A 195 16.20 -2.31 14.09
N GLN A 196 17.17 -2.36 13.17
CA GLN A 196 18.18 -3.42 13.15
C GLN A 196 19.05 -3.39 14.40
N ALA A 197 19.53 -2.20 14.82
CA ALA A 197 20.35 -2.08 16.02
C ALA A 197 19.60 -2.54 17.29
N TYR A 198 18.29 -2.29 17.38
CA TYR A 198 17.48 -2.83 18.47
C TYR A 198 17.34 -4.35 18.38
N LEU A 199 17.13 -4.91 17.20
CA LEU A 199 17.10 -6.36 17.02
C LEU A 199 18.43 -7.01 17.42
N ASP A 200 19.55 -6.47 16.94
CA ASP A 200 20.89 -6.97 17.24
C ASP A 200 21.15 -6.96 18.76
N HIS A 201 20.69 -5.93 19.46
CA HIS A 201 20.79 -5.85 20.92
C HIS A 201 19.99 -6.96 21.62
N GLU A 202 18.75 -7.19 21.19
CA GLU A 202 17.89 -8.24 21.77
C GLU A 202 18.43 -9.64 21.48
N GLU A 203 18.95 -9.88 20.27
CA GLU A 203 19.57 -11.16 19.90
C GLU A 203 20.90 -11.39 20.62
N ALA A 204 21.64 -10.34 20.98
CA ALA A 204 22.83 -10.45 21.82
C ALA A 204 22.49 -10.85 23.27
N LEU A 205 21.29 -10.48 23.77
CA LEU A 205 20.85 -10.81 25.13
C LEU A 205 20.18 -12.19 25.22
N TYR A 206 19.36 -12.54 24.23
CA TYR A 206 18.46 -13.70 24.29
C TYR A 206 18.73 -14.75 23.21
N GLY A 207 19.71 -14.53 22.34
CA GLY A 207 20.00 -15.38 21.19
C GLY A 207 19.16 -15.01 19.95
N ALA A 208 19.63 -15.45 18.78
CA ALA A 208 18.99 -15.17 17.51
C ALA A 208 17.64 -15.91 17.37
N LEU A 209 16.65 -15.24 16.77
CA LEU A 209 15.34 -15.82 16.50
C LEU A 209 15.28 -16.37 15.06
N ILE A 210 15.55 -17.66 14.89
CA ILE A 210 15.59 -18.35 13.60
C ILE A 210 14.18 -18.76 13.16
N LYS A 211 13.66 -18.08 12.15
CA LYS A 211 12.30 -18.33 11.64
C LYS A 211 12.38 -19.08 10.31
N GLN A 212 11.60 -20.15 10.18
CA GLN A 212 11.48 -20.90 8.91
C GLN A 212 10.58 -20.20 7.89
N GLN A 213 9.77 -19.24 8.33
CA GLN A 213 8.80 -18.52 7.50
C GLN A 213 8.81 -17.03 7.87
N PRO A 214 8.39 -16.14 6.96
CA PRO A 214 8.18 -14.74 7.26
C PRO A 214 7.20 -14.57 8.43
N LEU A 215 7.44 -13.56 9.28
CA LEU A 215 6.61 -13.29 10.44
C LEU A 215 5.17 -12.94 10.04
N GLY A 216 4.96 -12.28 8.90
CA GLY A 216 3.62 -12.05 8.35
C GLY A 216 2.82 -13.36 8.20
N THR A 217 3.43 -14.39 7.62
CA THR A 217 2.79 -15.71 7.48
C THR A 217 2.53 -16.37 8.83
N LEU A 218 3.43 -16.19 9.79
CA LEU A 218 3.25 -16.72 11.14
C LEU A 218 2.08 -16.02 11.88
N LEU A 219 1.96 -14.70 11.75
CA LEU A 219 0.88 -13.89 12.35
C LEU A 219 -0.48 -14.11 11.67
N GLU A 220 -0.50 -14.61 10.43
CA GLU A 220 -1.74 -15.05 9.78
C GLU A 220 -2.25 -16.38 10.33
N ARG A 221 -1.34 -17.30 10.66
CA ARG A 221 -1.68 -18.68 11.04
C ARG A 221 -1.81 -18.90 12.55
N HIS A 222 -1.14 -18.08 13.35
CA HIS A 222 -1.01 -18.27 14.78
C HIS A 222 -1.37 -17.01 15.56
N THR A 223 -1.83 -17.20 16.79
CA THR A 223 -2.07 -16.07 17.71
C THR A 223 -0.73 -15.53 18.24
N PRO A 224 -0.69 -14.26 18.69
CA PRO A 224 0.48 -13.70 19.36
C PRO A 224 0.95 -14.54 20.55
N GLU A 225 0.01 -15.06 21.36
CA GLU A 225 0.31 -15.92 22.52
C GLU A 225 0.96 -17.23 22.08
N TRP A 226 0.45 -17.86 21.02
CA TRP A 226 1.04 -19.07 20.49
C TRP A 226 2.48 -18.86 20.04
N LEU A 227 2.78 -17.71 19.39
CA LEU A 227 4.15 -17.40 18.98
C LEU A 227 5.11 -17.26 20.17
N LEU A 228 4.63 -16.68 21.27
CA LEU A 228 5.40 -16.54 22.51
C LEU A 228 5.64 -17.89 23.20
N ASP A 229 4.62 -18.74 23.27
CA ASP A 229 4.72 -20.06 23.88
C ASP A 229 5.61 -21.03 23.07
N ASN A 230 5.84 -20.74 21.78
CA ASN A 230 6.61 -21.58 20.87
C ASN A 230 7.97 -20.96 20.48
N LEU A 231 8.49 -20.00 21.25
CA LEU A 231 9.79 -19.35 20.99
C LEU A 231 10.93 -20.36 20.78
N SER A 232 11.00 -21.40 21.60
CA SER A 232 12.04 -22.43 21.51
C SER A 232 12.05 -23.18 20.19
N SER A 233 10.90 -23.27 19.49
CA SER A 233 10.83 -23.89 18.17
C SER A 233 11.51 -23.05 17.07
N PHE A 234 11.71 -21.76 17.34
CA PHE A 234 12.44 -20.82 16.48
C PHE A 234 13.92 -20.68 16.88
N GLU A 235 14.38 -21.31 17.96
CA GLU A 235 15.76 -21.16 18.46
C GLU A 235 16.66 -22.36 18.12
N LEU A 236 16.11 -23.43 17.52
CA LEU A 236 16.85 -24.65 17.20
C LEU A 236 17.63 -24.54 15.90
N SER A 237 18.88 -24.03 15.98
CA SER A 237 19.99 -24.49 15.15
C SER A 237 21.35 -23.95 15.62
N ILE A 238 21.85 -24.34 16.80
CA ILE A 238 23.30 -24.25 17.11
C ILE A 238 23.81 -25.45 17.92
N ASP A 239 23.36 -26.68 17.65
CA ASP A 239 23.92 -27.87 18.34
C ASP A 239 23.97 -29.16 17.49
N GLN A 240 24.08 -29.06 16.16
CA GLN A 240 24.29 -30.25 15.29
C GLN A 240 25.53 -30.18 14.36
N ALA A 241 26.49 -29.29 14.64
CA ALA A 241 27.69 -29.14 13.81
C ALA A 241 29.03 -29.43 14.52
N CYS A 242 29.00 -30.16 15.65
CA CYS A 242 30.21 -30.72 16.28
C CYS A 242 29.98 -32.21 16.56
N GLY A 243 30.06 -33.02 15.51
CA GLY A 243 30.26 -34.47 15.57
C GLY A 243 31.59 -34.82 14.92
#